data_AF-A0A4U9VYV4-F1
#
_entry.id   AF-A0A4U9VYV4-F1
#
_cell.length_a   1.000
_cell.length_b   1.000
_cell.length_c   1.000
_cell.angle_alpha   90.00
_cell.angle_beta   90.00
_cell.angle_gamma   90.00
#
_symmetry.space_group_name_H-M   'P 1'
#
loop_
_entity.id
_entity.type
_entity.pdbx_description
1 polymer ?
#
loop_
_entity_poly.entity_id
_entity_poly.type
_entity_poly.pdbx_seq_one_letter_code
_entity_poly.pdbx_strand_id
1 'polypeptide(L)'
;MIIKTGSGQSSQRNFEWTQYTAYRAIARLRAKLTVGEDFLNSDIFDSFRYTGLSLVSDDAMLPPNLRGYAPEVSGVARTNARVVVSQQGRVLYESLVPAGPFRIQDLSNAVSGLMDVRIEEQDGSVQAFTISTASIPYLTRPGMVRYKLASGRPTDWRHRTQGPLFGSGEFLLGRQQWLVTVRRWRGGR
;
A
#
# COMPACT_ATOMS: atom_id res chain seq x y z
N MET A 1 8.55 -27.18 -17.03
CA MET A 1 9.85 -27.71 -17.49
C MET A 1 10.09 -27.18 -18.90
N ILE A 2 10.98 -26.20 -19.05
CA ILE A 2 11.58 -25.79 -20.32
C ILE A 2 13.05 -25.53 -19.99
N ILE A 3 13.96 -26.26 -20.64
CA ILE A 3 15.39 -26.22 -20.38
C ILE A 3 16.03 -25.30 -21.43
N LYS A 4 16.68 -24.22 -20.98
CA LYS A 4 17.66 -23.49 -21.80
C LYS A 4 19.05 -23.83 -21.27
N THR A 5 19.80 -24.56 -22.08
CA THR A 5 21.23 -24.83 -21.87
C THR A 5 22.03 -23.66 -22.42
N GLY A 6 22.89 -23.05 -21.58
CA GLY A 6 23.78 -21.97 -22.00
C GLY A 6 24.80 -21.64 -20.90
N SER A 7 26.06 -22.01 -21.16
CA SER A 7 27.33 -21.50 -20.60
C SER A 7 27.39 -21.05 -19.13
N GLY A 8 28.27 -21.70 -18.35
CA GLY A 8 28.51 -21.44 -16.93
C GLY A 8 28.90 -20.01 -16.58
N GLN A 9 27.90 -19.21 -16.23
CA GLN A 9 28.05 -18.04 -15.37
C GLN A 9 27.61 -18.45 -13.97
N SER A 10 28.48 -18.26 -12.98
CA SER A 10 28.10 -18.34 -11.57
C SER A 10 26.93 -17.38 -11.34
N SER A 11 25.73 -17.92 -11.18
CA SER A 11 24.55 -17.15 -10.81
C SER A 11 24.77 -16.62 -9.40
N GLN A 12 25.22 -15.37 -9.30
CA GLN A 12 25.30 -14.64 -8.04
C GLN A 12 23.86 -14.40 -7.58
N ARG A 13 23.34 -15.32 -6.77
CA ARG A 13 22.00 -15.22 -6.19
C ARG A 13 22.04 -14.14 -5.10
N ASN A 14 21.85 -12.89 -5.49
CA ASN A 14 21.74 -11.80 -4.55
C ASN A 14 20.36 -11.87 -3.88
N PHE A 15 20.37 -12.15 -2.58
CA PHE A 15 19.18 -12.13 -1.74
C PHE A 15 19.10 -10.77 -1.07
N GLU A 16 18.08 -9.98 -1.45
CA GLU A 16 17.82 -8.68 -0.87
C GLU A 16 16.44 -8.70 -0.22
N TRP A 17 16.37 -8.29 1.05
CA TRP A 17 15.11 -8.16 1.76
C TRP A 17 14.43 -6.85 1.36
N THR A 18 13.19 -6.93 0.88
CA THR A 18 12.50 -5.71 0.42
C THR A 18 12.10 -4.78 1.56
N GLN A 19 11.82 -5.30 2.76
CA GLN A 19 11.34 -4.53 3.91
C GLN A 19 11.43 -5.34 5.21
N TYR A 20 11.78 -4.68 6.32
CA TYR A 20 11.71 -5.24 7.67
C TYR A 20 10.71 -4.48 8.53
N THR A 21 9.63 -5.14 8.93
CA THR A 21 8.54 -4.50 9.68
C THR A 21 7.97 -5.46 10.70
N ALA A 22 7.75 -4.97 11.92
CA ALA A 22 6.94 -5.61 12.93
C ALA A 22 5.69 -4.75 13.17
N TYR A 23 4.53 -5.37 13.37
CA TYR A 23 3.31 -4.65 13.69
C TYR A 23 2.53 -5.33 14.82
N ARG A 24 1.79 -4.51 15.57
CA ARG A 24 0.90 -4.96 16.64
C ARG A 24 -0.41 -4.19 16.58
N ALA A 25 -1.52 -4.91 16.62
CA ALA A 25 -2.84 -4.32 16.77
C ALA A 25 -3.09 -3.92 18.24
N ILE A 26 -3.55 -2.69 18.47
CA ILE A 26 -3.93 -2.16 19.78
C ILE A 26 -5.45 -1.97 19.79
N ALA A 27 -6.17 -3.00 20.25
CA ALA A 27 -7.63 -3.02 20.23
C ALA A 27 -8.28 -1.84 20.99
N ARG A 28 -7.70 -1.43 22.13
CA ARG A 28 -8.19 -0.28 22.93
C ARG A 28 -8.20 1.03 22.15
N LEU A 29 -7.26 1.18 21.22
CA LEU A 29 -7.10 2.37 20.38
C LEU A 29 -7.67 2.17 18.97
N ARG A 30 -8.09 0.94 18.62
CA ARG A 30 -8.48 0.56 17.25
C ARG A 30 -7.43 0.98 16.22
N ALA A 31 -6.17 0.75 16.56
CA ALA A 31 -5.04 1.18 15.75
C ALA A 31 -3.98 0.09 15.63
N LYS A 32 -3.24 0.14 14.55
CA LYS A 32 -2.07 -0.69 14.29
C LYS A 32 -0.82 0.13 14.57
N LEU A 33 -0.02 -0.36 15.52
CA LEU A 33 1.32 0.14 15.78
C LEU A 33 2.29 -0.64 14.90
N THR A 34 3.01 0.05 14.02
CA THR A 34 4.02 -0.51 13.13
C THR A 34 5.39 0.03 13.52
N VAL A 35 6.41 -0.84 13.51
CA VAL A 35 7.79 -0.53 13.85
C VAL A 35 8.70 -1.13 12.77
N GLY A 36 9.64 -0.34 12.27
CA GLY A 36 10.58 -0.74 11.24
C GLY A 36 10.45 0.12 9.99
N GLU A 37 10.68 -0.49 8.84
CA GLU A 37 10.52 0.17 7.54
C GLU A 37 9.05 0.21 7.14
N ASP A 38 8.58 1.35 6.66
CA ASP A 38 7.24 1.50 6.12
C ASP A 38 7.20 2.65 5.10
N PHE A 39 6.06 2.82 4.44
CA PHE A 39 5.79 3.94 3.56
C PHE A 39 4.85 4.92 4.24
N LEU A 40 5.15 6.21 4.13
CA LEU A 40 4.25 7.23 4.63
C LEU A 40 3.03 7.32 3.71
N ASN A 41 1.92 6.69 4.10
CA ASN A 41 0.67 6.79 3.35
C ASN A 41 -0.19 7.96 3.88
N SER A 42 0.13 9.16 3.38
CA SER A 42 -0.57 10.39 3.69
C SER A 42 -1.54 10.76 2.57
N ASP A 43 -2.71 11.31 2.93
CA ASP A 43 -3.64 11.87 1.94
C ASP A 43 -3.24 13.29 1.50
N ILE A 44 -2.19 13.86 2.12
CA ILE A 44 -1.79 15.28 1.98
C ILE A 44 -0.31 15.42 1.57
N PHE A 45 0.55 14.50 2.01
CA PHE A 45 1.98 14.48 1.69
C PHE A 45 2.30 13.41 0.66
N ASP A 46 3.34 13.65 -0.14
CA ASP A 46 3.88 12.63 -1.02
C ASP A 46 4.31 11.40 -0.23
N SER A 47 4.00 10.22 -0.75
CA SER A 47 4.41 8.95 -0.17
C SER A 47 5.92 8.80 -0.30
N PHE A 48 6.60 8.55 0.83
CA PHE A 48 8.02 8.23 0.86
C PHE A 48 8.31 7.12 1.86
N ARG A 49 9.38 6.36 1.60
CA ARG A 49 9.81 5.28 2.47
C ARG A 49 10.57 5.83 3.68
N TYR A 50 10.31 5.28 4.86
CA TYR A 50 10.98 5.65 6.09
C TYR A 50 11.19 4.45 7.01
N THR A 51 12.14 4.58 7.94
CA THR A 51 12.31 3.68 9.07
C THR A 51 11.95 4.40 10.35
N GLY A 52 11.03 3.82 11.12
CA GLY A 52 10.59 4.39 12.38
C GLY A 52 9.37 3.71 12.96
N LEU A 53 8.45 4.52 13.46
CA LEU A 53 7.23 4.11 14.13
C LEU A 53 6.03 4.73 13.42
N SER A 54 4.96 3.97 13.23
CA SER A 54 3.65 4.52 12.88
C SER A 54 2.54 3.95 13.76
N LEU A 55 1.58 4.79 14.07
CA LEU A 55 0.35 4.42 14.73
C LEU A 55 -0.81 4.92 13.88
N VAL A 56 -1.52 3.99 13.24
CA VAL A 56 -2.59 4.29 12.30
C VAL A 56 -3.87 3.63 12.75
N SER A 57 -4.97 4.39 12.83
CA SER A 57 -6.30 3.85 13.07
C SER A 57 -6.69 2.85 11.98
N ASP A 58 -7.13 1.65 12.36
CA ASP A 58 -7.44 0.56 11.44
C ASP A 58 -8.93 0.20 11.48
N ASP A 59 -9.66 0.59 10.43
CA ASP A 59 -11.09 0.34 10.29
C ASP A 59 -11.39 -1.14 9.99
N ALA A 60 -10.40 -1.94 9.54
CA ALA A 60 -10.58 -3.38 9.31
C ALA A 60 -10.69 -4.17 10.62
N MET A 61 -10.31 -3.57 11.76
CA MET A 61 -10.58 -4.10 13.10
C MET A 61 -12.04 -3.95 13.53
N LEU A 62 -12.89 -3.29 12.73
CA LEU A 62 -14.31 -3.22 12.96
C LEU A 62 -15.01 -4.54 12.59
N PRO A 63 -16.08 -4.91 13.30
CA PRO A 63 -16.94 -6.03 12.93
C PRO A 63 -17.38 -5.97 11.45
N PRO A 64 -17.59 -7.11 10.77
CA PRO A 64 -17.79 -7.18 9.33
C PRO A 64 -18.92 -6.31 8.77
N ASN A 65 -19.95 -6.07 9.57
CA ASN A 65 -21.10 -5.21 9.27
C ASN A 65 -20.78 -3.70 9.24
N LEU A 66 -19.54 -3.30 9.57
CA LEU A 66 -19.04 -1.93 9.55
C LEU A 66 -17.81 -1.76 8.63
N ARG A 67 -17.38 -2.82 7.93
CA ARG A 67 -16.24 -2.76 6.99
C ARG A 67 -16.70 -2.20 5.65
N GLY A 68 -16.04 -1.13 5.19
CA GLY A 68 -16.34 -0.44 3.93
C GLY A 68 -15.96 -1.24 2.68
N TYR A 69 -16.52 -0.79 1.55
CA TYR A 69 -16.36 -1.23 0.16
C TYR A 69 -14.99 -1.85 -0.18
N ALA A 70 -14.98 -3.08 -0.69
CA ALA A 70 -13.81 -3.67 -1.34
C ALA A 70 -13.80 -3.21 -2.81
N PRO A 71 -12.75 -2.53 -3.29
CA PRO A 71 -12.68 -2.16 -4.70
C PRO A 71 -12.59 -3.42 -5.56
N GLU A 72 -13.53 -3.57 -6.49
CA GLU A 72 -13.52 -4.67 -7.46
C GLU A 72 -12.82 -4.22 -8.75
N VAL A 73 -11.86 -5.03 -9.23
CA VAL A 73 -11.30 -4.87 -10.58
C VAL A 73 -12.04 -5.82 -11.52
N SER A 74 -12.79 -5.26 -12.46
CA SER A 74 -13.43 -6.02 -13.54
C SER A 74 -12.77 -5.75 -14.89
N GLY A 75 -12.64 -6.78 -15.71
CA GLY A 75 -12.08 -6.67 -17.06
C GLY A 75 -12.48 -7.86 -17.93
N VAL A 76 -11.99 -7.87 -19.17
CA VAL A 76 -12.18 -8.99 -20.10
C VAL A 76 -10.82 -9.45 -20.59
N ALA A 77 -10.48 -10.71 -20.31
CA ALA A 77 -9.29 -11.36 -20.84
C ALA A 77 -9.64 -12.05 -22.17
N ARG A 78 -8.79 -11.90 -23.18
CA ARG A 78 -8.98 -12.56 -24.49
C ARG A 78 -8.59 -14.04 -24.43
N THR A 79 -7.60 -14.35 -23.60
CA THR A 79 -7.03 -15.68 -23.41
C THR A 79 -6.87 -15.96 -21.90
N ASN A 80 -6.24 -17.08 -21.55
CA ASN A 80 -5.82 -17.27 -20.16
C ASN A 80 -4.75 -16.23 -19.83
N ALA A 81 -5.04 -15.34 -18.89
CA ALA A 81 -4.22 -14.18 -18.65
C ALA A 81 -3.73 -14.11 -17.20
N ARG A 82 -2.54 -13.53 -17.00
CA ARG A 82 -2.03 -13.16 -15.69
C ARG A 82 -2.37 -11.71 -15.42
N VAL A 83 -3.19 -11.48 -14.40
CA VAL A 83 -3.59 -10.14 -13.97
C VAL A 83 -2.71 -9.72 -12.81
N VAL A 84 -1.99 -8.62 -13.00
CA VAL A 84 -1.13 -7.98 -12.00
C VAL A 84 -1.72 -6.63 -11.67
N VAL A 85 -2.04 -6.41 -10.40
CA VAL A 85 -2.46 -5.11 -9.89
C VAL A 85 -1.30 -4.53 -9.08
N SER A 86 -0.85 -3.34 -9.46
CA SER A 86 0.23 -2.65 -8.77
C SER A 86 -0.16 -1.20 -8.46
N GLN A 87 0.55 -0.62 -7.49
CA GLN A 87 0.44 0.78 -7.14
C GLN A 87 1.83 1.31 -6.83
N GLN A 88 2.23 2.41 -7.48
CA GLN A 88 3.55 3.04 -7.27
C GLN A 88 4.71 2.03 -7.37
N GLY A 89 4.60 1.06 -8.29
CA GLY A 89 5.60 0.00 -8.51
C GLY A 89 5.55 -1.19 -7.55
N ARG A 90 4.68 -1.20 -6.54
CA ARG A 90 4.46 -2.35 -5.64
C ARG A 90 3.33 -3.23 -6.18
N VAL A 91 3.59 -4.52 -6.36
CA VAL A 91 2.54 -5.50 -6.69
C VAL A 91 1.66 -5.72 -5.46
N LEU A 92 0.36 -5.45 -5.61
CA LEU A 92 -0.65 -5.57 -4.57
C LEU A 92 -1.40 -6.89 -4.67
N TYR A 93 -1.65 -7.34 -5.91
CA TYR A 93 -2.37 -8.58 -6.18
C TYR A 93 -1.89 -9.18 -7.50
N GLU A 94 -1.85 -10.50 -7.55
CA GLU A 94 -1.47 -11.24 -8.75
C GLU A 94 -2.29 -12.54 -8.81
N SER A 95 -2.97 -12.79 -9.92
CA SER A 95 -3.69 -14.05 -10.16
C SER A 95 -3.77 -14.39 -11.64
N LEU A 96 -3.97 -15.68 -11.93
CA LEU A 96 -4.28 -16.19 -13.27
C LEU A 96 -5.80 -16.25 -13.43
N VAL A 97 -6.31 -15.71 -14.54
CA VAL A 97 -7.74 -15.72 -14.89
C VAL A 97 -7.95 -16.47 -16.21
N PRO A 98 -9.06 -17.21 -16.34
CA PRO A 98 -9.41 -17.83 -17.61
C PRO A 98 -9.83 -16.79 -18.65
N ALA A 99 -9.85 -17.19 -19.92
CA ALA A 99 -10.39 -16.37 -21.01
C ALA A 99 -11.86 -15.98 -20.73
N GLY A 100 -12.19 -14.71 -20.92
CA GLY A 100 -13.52 -14.16 -20.71
C GLY A 100 -13.58 -13.02 -19.68
N PRO A 101 -14.79 -12.58 -19.31
CA PRO A 101 -14.99 -11.56 -18.29
C PRO A 101 -14.55 -12.09 -16.91
N PHE A 102 -13.76 -11.30 -16.20
CA PHE A 102 -13.30 -11.62 -14.86
C PHE A 102 -13.58 -10.48 -13.89
N ARG A 103 -13.64 -10.83 -12.61
CA ARG A 103 -13.85 -9.91 -11.49
C ARG A 103 -12.95 -10.33 -10.34
N ILE A 104 -12.10 -9.41 -9.88
CA ILE A 104 -11.20 -9.60 -8.75
C ILE A 104 -11.75 -8.80 -7.58
N GLN A 105 -12.26 -9.52 -6.57
CA GLN A 105 -12.84 -8.97 -5.34
C GLN A 105 -11.90 -9.10 -4.13
N ASP A 106 -10.79 -9.82 -4.28
CA ASP A 106 -9.82 -10.11 -3.21
C ASP A 106 -8.75 -9.03 -3.02
N LEU A 107 -9.01 -7.80 -3.48
CA LEU A 107 -8.13 -6.68 -3.17
C LEU A 107 -8.35 -6.22 -1.74
N SER A 108 -7.25 -6.09 -0.99
CA SER A 108 -7.29 -5.61 0.39
C SER A 108 -7.99 -4.25 0.49
N ASN A 109 -8.96 -4.13 1.40
CA ASN A 109 -9.72 -2.90 1.69
C ASN A 109 -8.84 -1.72 2.16
N ALA A 110 -7.55 -1.95 2.40
CA ALA A 110 -6.58 -0.94 2.81
C ALA A 110 -5.93 -0.19 1.63
N VAL A 111 -6.27 -0.53 0.38
CA VAL A 111 -5.68 0.11 -0.82
C VAL A 111 -6.63 1.17 -1.36
N SER A 112 -6.12 2.39 -1.49
CA SER A 112 -6.84 3.54 -2.07
C SER A 112 -5.98 4.28 -3.08
N GLY A 113 -6.61 5.00 -4.02
CA GLY A 113 -5.93 5.81 -5.03
C GLY A 113 -5.83 5.14 -6.40
N LEU A 114 -4.91 5.65 -7.23
CA LEU A 114 -4.63 5.12 -8.57
C LEU A 114 -3.92 3.77 -8.47
N MET A 115 -4.38 2.79 -9.23
CA MET A 115 -3.77 1.48 -9.38
C MET A 115 -3.55 1.18 -10.86
N ASP A 116 -2.41 0.61 -11.16
CA ASP A 116 -2.05 0.14 -12.47
C ASP A 116 -2.42 -1.33 -12.57
N VAL A 117 -3.33 -1.63 -13.49
CA VAL A 117 -3.74 -3.00 -13.78
C VAL A 117 -3.10 -3.42 -15.08
N ARG A 118 -2.43 -4.56 -15.07
CA ARG A 118 -1.78 -5.14 -16.23
C ARG A 118 -2.25 -6.57 -16.43
N ILE A 119 -2.80 -6.84 -17.60
CA ILE A 119 -3.27 -8.16 -18.05
C ILE A 119 -2.24 -8.66 -19.06
N GLU A 120 -1.47 -9.68 -18.69
CA GLU A 120 -0.58 -10.41 -19.59
C GLU A 120 -1.32 -11.59 -20.18
N GLU A 121 -1.64 -11.53 -21.47
CA GLU A 121 -2.33 -12.59 -22.19
C GLU A 121 -1.34 -13.71 -22.58
N GLN A 122 -1.85 -14.91 -22.82
CA GLN A 122 -1.03 -16.08 -23.18
C GLN A 122 -0.32 -15.93 -24.52
N ASP A 123 -0.86 -15.10 -25.42
CA ASP A 123 -0.25 -14.76 -26.71
C ASP A 123 0.90 -13.73 -26.59
N GLY A 124 1.20 -13.29 -25.37
CA GLY A 124 2.23 -12.29 -25.07
C GLY A 124 1.76 -10.84 -25.22
N SER A 125 0.51 -10.61 -25.62
CA SER A 125 -0.07 -9.27 -25.62
C SER A 125 -0.31 -8.78 -24.19
N VAL A 126 -0.12 -7.47 -23.97
CA VAL A 126 -0.28 -6.86 -22.66
C VAL A 126 -1.30 -5.75 -22.75
N GLN A 127 -2.35 -5.85 -21.95
CA GLN A 127 -3.33 -4.78 -21.79
C GLN A 127 -3.03 -4.08 -20.45
N ALA A 128 -2.85 -2.77 -20.49
CA ALA A 128 -2.61 -1.98 -19.29
C ALA A 128 -3.65 -0.86 -19.20
N PHE A 129 -4.25 -0.71 -18.02
CA PHE A 129 -5.15 0.39 -17.72
C PHE A 129 -5.02 0.78 -16.25
N THR A 130 -5.26 2.06 -15.97
CA THR A 130 -5.24 2.58 -14.62
C THR A 130 -6.67 2.68 -14.12
N ILE A 131 -6.92 2.11 -12.94
CA ILE A 131 -8.17 2.33 -12.22
C ILE A 131 -7.93 3.34 -11.11
N SER A 132 -8.86 4.28 -10.96
CA SER A 132 -8.89 5.12 -9.77
C SER A 132 -9.87 4.47 -8.80
N THR A 133 -9.35 3.92 -7.71
CA THR A 133 -10.24 3.61 -6.60
C THR A 133 -10.53 4.90 -5.87
N ALA A 134 -11.79 5.31 -5.91
CA ALA A 134 -12.27 6.32 -5.00
C ALA A 134 -12.03 5.76 -3.59
N SER A 135 -11.14 6.40 -2.82
CA SER A 135 -11.33 6.38 -1.39
C SER A 135 -12.71 6.99 -1.21
N ILE A 136 -13.73 6.19 -0.90
CA ILE A 136 -14.97 6.76 -0.40
C ILE A 136 -14.49 7.55 0.81
N PRO A 137 -14.56 8.90 0.79
CA PRO A 137 -14.36 9.65 2.00
C PRO A 137 -15.59 9.27 2.79
N TYR A 138 -15.46 8.22 3.61
CA TYR A 138 -16.36 8.03 4.70
C TYR A 138 -16.26 9.36 5.44
N LEU A 139 -17.25 10.23 5.22
CA LEU A 139 -17.78 11.06 6.27
C LEU A 139 -17.87 10.10 7.44
N THR A 140 -16.85 10.15 8.29
CA THR A 140 -16.63 9.19 9.35
C THR A 140 -17.95 9.19 10.09
N ARG A 141 -18.58 8.02 10.27
CA ARG A 141 -19.88 7.96 10.93
C ARG A 141 -19.78 8.81 12.21
N PRO A 142 -20.73 9.72 12.50
CA PRO A 142 -20.59 10.63 13.63
C PRO A 142 -20.13 9.88 14.89
N GLY A 143 -18.98 10.27 15.43
CA GLY A 143 -18.30 9.59 16.54
C GLY A 143 -17.07 8.73 16.17
N MET A 144 -16.72 8.62 14.89
CA MET A 144 -15.49 7.96 14.45
C MET A 144 -14.36 8.98 14.24
N VAL A 145 -13.17 8.65 14.74
CA VAL A 145 -11.94 9.43 14.59
C VAL A 145 -10.92 8.56 13.87
N ARG A 146 -10.46 9.00 12.70
CA ARG A 146 -9.30 8.39 12.04
C ARG A 146 -8.09 9.23 12.35
N TYR A 147 -6.97 8.57 12.64
CA TYR A 147 -5.72 9.25 12.91
C TYR A 147 -4.55 8.45 12.34
N LYS A 148 -3.57 9.17 11.80
CA LYS A 148 -2.32 8.62 11.30
C LYS A 148 -1.19 9.39 11.96
N LEU A 149 -0.38 8.71 12.75
CA LEU A 149 0.82 9.27 13.35
C LEU A 149 2.01 8.50 12.80
N ALA A 150 3.03 9.18 12.29
CA ALA A 150 4.27 8.53 11.90
C ALA A 150 5.47 9.38 12.30
N SER A 151 6.53 8.74 12.75
CA SER A 151 7.78 9.38 13.16
C SER A 151 8.95 8.49 12.80
N GLY A 152 9.96 9.05 12.15
CA GLY A 152 11.10 8.26 11.69
C GLY A 152 12.09 9.05 10.86
N ARG A 153 12.93 8.34 10.12
CA ARG A 153 13.87 8.92 9.15
C ARG A 153 13.57 8.37 7.77
N PRO A 154 13.55 9.20 6.72
CA PRO A 154 13.44 8.71 5.35
C PRO A 154 14.53 7.68 5.05
N THR A 155 14.21 6.67 4.26
CA THR A 155 15.14 5.58 3.90
C THR A 155 15.09 5.25 2.43
N ASP A 156 16.22 4.87 1.88
CA ASP A 156 16.34 4.35 0.52
C ASP A 156 16.18 2.82 0.48
N TRP A 157 16.07 2.26 -0.73
CA TRP A 157 15.94 0.82 -1.00
C TRP A 157 17.09 -0.02 -0.46
N ARG A 158 18.25 0.60 -0.24
CA ARG A 158 19.42 -0.02 0.41
C ARG A 158 19.37 0.05 1.94
N HIS A 159 18.20 0.29 2.52
CA HIS A 159 17.96 0.45 3.97
C HIS A 159 18.79 1.57 4.63
N ARG A 160 19.29 2.53 3.83
CA ARG A 160 20.10 3.65 4.33
C ARG A 160 19.18 4.78 4.74
N THR A 161 19.29 5.23 5.99
CA THR A 161 18.60 6.42 6.47
C THR A 161 19.18 7.68 5.85
N GLN A 162 18.33 8.50 5.25
CA GLN A 162 18.68 9.75 4.61
C GLN A 162 17.91 10.89 5.27
N GLY A 163 18.62 11.97 5.61
CA GLY A 163 18.01 13.19 6.09
C GLY A 163 17.62 13.20 7.58
N PRO A 164 16.96 14.29 8.02
CA PRO A 164 16.62 14.52 9.41
C PRO A 164 15.44 13.64 9.87
N LEU A 165 15.28 13.54 11.19
CA LEU A 165 14.07 12.96 11.79
C LEU A 165 12.84 13.78 11.38
N PHE A 166 11.75 13.11 11.01
CA PHE A 166 10.46 13.72 10.75
C PHE A 166 9.40 13.16 11.71
N GLY A 167 8.35 13.95 11.93
CA GLY A 167 7.13 13.53 12.58
C GLY A 167 5.94 14.08 11.80
N SER A 168 4.93 13.24 11.59
CA SER A 168 3.71 13.57 10.88
C SER A 168 2.50 13.10 11.68
N GLY A 169 1.43 13.88 11.62
CA GLY A 169 0.19 13.59 12.32
C GLY A 169 -1.01 14.11 11.54
N GLU A 170 -1.95 13.22 11.25
CA GLU A 170 -3.19 13.52 10.53
C GLU A 170 -4.37 13.03 11.36
N PHE A 171 -5.43 13.83 11.43
CA PHE A 171 -6.65 13.51 12.17
C PHE A 171 -7.88 13.87 11.34
N LEU A 172 -8.83 12.94 11.25
CA LEU A 172 -10.13 13.15 10.61
C LEU A 172 -11.24 12.85 11.63
N LEU A 173 -12.10 13.83 11.91
CA LEU A 173 -13.30 13.68 12.73
C LEU A 173 -14.54 13.85 11.85
N GLY A 174 -15.54 12.97 12.05
CA GLY A 174 -16.77 12.84 11.25
C GLY A 174 -17.71 14.04 11.12
N ARG A 175 -17.28 15.26 11.47
CA ARG A 175 -18.05 16.51 11.29
C ARG A 175 -17.23 17.70 10.75
N GLN A 176 -15.90 17.62 10.70
CA GLN A 176 -15.02 18.71 10.22
C GLN A 176 -13.56 18.20 10.10
N GLN A 177 -12.87 18.53 9.01
CA GLN A 177 -11.42 18.35 8.89
C GLN A 177 -10.70 19.42 9.72
N TRP A 178 -9.76 19.01 10.58
CA TRP A 178 -8.83 19.91 11.25
C TRP A 178 -7.41 19.57 10.78
N LEU A 179 -6.72 20.57 10.24
CA LEU A 179 -5.34 20.44 9.74
C LEU A 179 -4.36 20.44 10.93
N VAL A 180 -3.41 19.50 10.93
CA VAL A 180 -2.26 19.53 11.86
C VAL A 180 -0.98 19.70 11.04
N THR A 181 -0.24 20.76 11.35
CA THR A 181 0.98 21.17 10.66
C THR A 181 2.17 20.27 11.02
N VAL A 182 2.83 19.71 10.00
CA VAL A 182 4.12 19.01 10.13
C VAL A 182 5.24 20.03 10.41
N ARG A 183 5.95 19.90 11.53
CA ARG A 183 7.16 20.68 11.81
C ARG A 183 8.41 19.82 11.60
N ARG A 184 9.22 20.19 10.61
CA ARG A 184 10.61 19.74 10.45
C ARG A 184 11.43 20.28 11.62
N TRP A 185 11.95 19.41 12.49
CA TRP A 185 12.87 19.82 13.54
C TRP A 185 14.30 19.90 12.97
N ARG A 186 14.82 21.13 12.86
CA ARG A 186 16.23 21.39 12.50
C ARG A 186 17.00 21.55 13.81
N GLY A 187 17.62 20.47 14.27
CA GLY A 187 18.52 20.51 15.43
C GLY A 187 19.72 21.40 15.12
N GLY A 188 19.94 22.44 15.92
CA GLY A 188 21.08 23.32 15.82
C GLY A 188 22.23 22.87 16.70
N ARG A 189 23.34 22.47 16.08
CA ARG A 189 24.73 22.98 16.18
C ARG A 189 25.65 21.94 15.58
#